data_AF-A0A7Y2B471-F1
#
_entry.id   AF-A0A7Y2B471-F1
#
_cell.length_a   1.000
_cell.length_b   1.000
_cell.length_c   1.000
_cell.angle_alpha   90.00
_cell.angle_beta   90.00
_cell.angle_gamma   90.00
#
_symmetry.space_group_name_H-M   'P 1'
#
loop_
_entity.id
_entity.type
_entity.pdbx_description
1 polymer ?
#
loop_
_entity_poly.entity_id
_entity_poly.type
_entity_poly.pdbx_seq_one_letter_code
_entity_poly.pdbx_strand_id
1 'polypeptide(L)'
;MKKALLSVLLLLLFAPLTQPGAQLLPDGFAIEQIVKGPFTGQPVGFDILPDGRILFIELQGNVRIAPVGAYPISGDSIHSFPDVLVETERGLLGVAGDPDWPDEPYFYFYYSGTDSASHIVRFTVTGFGVNLPTSSALTLTERYEILTIPDFDGSHNGGTLRFGPDGMLYASNGDDENSCTAQDRSNLNGAILRLDLDDLPSSGPGGPPPIADITPDDNPFVGHPDQAAHLIWAFGLRNPFRFTVDGPTNDVYVGDVGNNNWEEANRVPYDSAGTNFGWPWFEGPDSFFTCDSLTALSPPIHVFPHMNPIPAVITGGPVYRDVIGSNLRFGPAYDGDYFFIEPNLQWIGRVKNTGGTWSVPPPVPGQPDSAKWADQIGGYATDMQMGADGAIYMMYLSTGALSRGIHRIVSDYTATGLDPGRPFALVLSSAQPNPAPAAGTTIQYRLPADAAIDLAIYDVRGRLVRTLHAGRATNGSLHWDGRAEGGRPVASGLYYYTITAPGGVRSTGKISLVR
;
A
#
# COMPACT_ATOMS: atom_id res chain seq x y z
N MET A 1 -25.05 25.11 -26.72
CA MET A 1 -24.69 26.11 -25.70
C MET A 1 -23.49 25.56 -24.95
N LYS A 2 -22.32 26.20 -25.09
CA LYS A 2 -21.06 25.79 -24.46
C LYS A 2 -21.23 25.92 -22.93
N LYS A 3 -21.47 24.81 -22.23
CA LYS A 3 -21.33 24.76 -20.77
C LYS A 3 -19.83 24.73 -20.51
N ALA A 4 -19.32 25.76 -19.84
CA ALA A 4 -17.95 25.78 -19.36
C ALA A 4 -17.79 24.62 -18.38
N LEU A 5 -16.89 23.67 -18.68
CA LEU A 5 -16.29 22.84 -17.65
C LEU A 5 -15.56 23.81 -16.72
N LEU A 6 -16.07 23.98 -15.50
CA LEU A 6 -15.23 24.50 -14.43
C LEU A 6 -14.30 23.33 -14.06
N SER A 7 -13.10 23.31 -14.65
CA SER A 7 -11.99 22.54 -14.09
C SER A 7 -11.77 23.08 -12.68
N VAL A 8 -12.04 22.25 -11.67
CA VAL A 8 -11.57 22.53 -10.31
C VAL A 8 -10.07 22.31 -10.40
N LEU A 9 -9.33 23.37 -10.71
CA LEU A 9 -7.89 23.37 -10.62
C LEU A 9 -7.59 22.97 -9.17
N LEU A 10 -7.03 21.77 -8.95
CA LEU A 10 -6.51 21.35 -7.65
C LEU A 10 -5.24 22.18 -7.37
N LEU A 11 -5.44 23.48 -7.22
CA LEU A 11 -4.46 24.36 -6.64
C LEU A 11 -4.27 23.85 -5.21
N LEU A 12 -3.08 23.32 -4.94
CA LEU A 12 -2.46 23.28 -3.62
C LEU A 12 -2.32 24.73 -3.08
N LEU A 13 -3.44 25.43 -2.93
CA LEU A 13 -3.54 26.73 -2.30
C LEU A 13 -3.29 26.51 -0.82
N PHE A 14 -2.04 26.71 -0.42
CA PHE A 14 -1.65 26.80 0.98
C PHE A 14 -2.43 27.93 1.65
N ALA A 15 -3.57 27.59 2.26
CA ALA A 15 -4.19 28.47 3.23
C ALA A 15 -3.18 28.70 4.36
N PRO A 16 -2.96 29.94 4.81
CA PRO A 16 -2.10 30.20 5.97
C PRO A 16 -2.74 29.51 7.18
N LEU A 17 -2.06 28.50 7.70
CA LEU A 17 -2.52 27.75 8.87
C LEU A 17 -2.60 28.69 10.08
N THR A 18 -3.76 28.65 10.73
CA THR A 18 -3.95 29.13 12.09
C THR A 18 -3.01 28.38 13.05
N GLN A 19 -2.64 29.05 14.15
CA GLN A 19 -1.68 28.63 15.18
C GLN A 19 -1.81 27.14 15.58
N PRO A 20 -0.72 26.48 16.05
CA PRO A 20 -0.74 25.08 16.43
C PRO A 20 -1.76 24.82 17.55
N GLY A 21 -2.92 24.29 17.18
CA GLY A 21 -3.81 23.59 18.10
C GLY A 21 -3.19 22.25 18.48
N ALA A 22 -3.55 21.74 19.66
CA ALA A 22 -3.23 20.36 20.01
C ALA A 22 -3.97 19.42 19.04
N GLN A 23 -3.30 18.38 18.55
CA GLN A 23 -3.95 17.36 17.72
C GLN A 23 -5.12 16.75 18.50
N LEU A 24 -6.26 16.58 17.84
CA LEU A 24 -7.46 16.02 18.47
C LEU A 24 -7.57 14.55 18.07
N LEU A 25 -7.17 13.68 18.99
CA LEU A 25 -7.24 12.23 18.85
C LEU A 25 -8.17 11.67 19.94
N PRO A 26 -8.72 10.47 19.75
CA PRO A 26 -9.40 9.78 20.83
C PRO A 26 -8.48 9.57 22.05
N ASP A 27 -9.11 9.39 23.21
CA ASP A 27 -8.39 9.19 24.47
C ASP A 27 -7.42 8.00 24.34
N GLY A 28 -6.18 8.22 24.79
CA GLY A 28 -5.14 7.19 24.76
C GLY A 28 -4.48 6.99 23.39
N PHE A 29 -4.57 7.95 22.47
CA PHE A 29 -3.79 7.95 21.23
C PHE A 29 -2.82 9.13 21.17
N ALA A 30 -1.69 8.91 20.49
CA ALA A 30 -0.70 9.94 20.22
C ALA A 30 -0.16 9.81 18.79
N ILE A 31 0.22 10.96 18.21
CA ILE A 31 0.99 11.01 16.96
C ILE A 31 2.46 11.21 17.31
N GLU A 32 3.29 10.27 16.87
CA GLU A 32 4.74 10.32 17.01
C GLU A 32 5.38 10.48 15.64
N GLN A 33 6.27 11.46 15.49
CA GLN A 33 7.15 11.44 14.33
C GLN A 33 8.07 10.21 14.45
N ILE A 34 8.39 9.57 13.32
CA ILE A 34 9.34 8.43 13.25
C ILE A 34 10.44 8.61 12.19
N VAL A 35 10.24 9.50 11.21
CA VAL A 35 11.22 9.84 10.18
C VAL A 35 11.28 11.37 10.05
N LYS A 36 12.49 11.94 10.23
CA LYS A 36 12.75 13.39 10.13
C LYS A 36 13.72 13.65 8.98
N GLY A 37 13.56 14.82 8.36
CA GLY A 37 14.41 15.30 7.27
C GLY A 37 15.90 15.43 7.62
N PRO A 38 16.71 15.99 6.70
CA PRO A 38 16.27 16.91 5.65
C PRO A 38 15.58 16.22 4.46
N PHE A 39 14.42 16.75 4.05
CA PHE A 39 13.76 16.41 2.78
C PHE A 39 14.18 17.44 1.74
N THR A 40 14.54 16.98 0.54
CA THR A 40 14.94 17.85 -0.58
C THR A 40 13.76 18.20 -1.48
N GLY A 41 12.67 17.46 -1.35
CA GLY A 41 11.41 17.60 -2.08
C GLY A 41 10.20 17.42 -1.16
N GLN A 42 9.04 17.19 -1.77
CA GLN A 42 7.77 16.94 -1.11
C GLN A 42 7.55 15.43 -0.98
N PRO A 43 7.58 14.85 0.22
CA PRO A 43 7.35 13.44 0.37
C PRO A 43 5.86 13.13 0.15
N VAL A 44 5.55 12.12 -0.67
CA VAL A 44 4.18 11.86 -1.15
C VAL A 44 3.69 10.45 -0.93
N GLY A 45 4.59 9.46 -0.99
CA GLY A 45 4.25 8.04 -0.81
C GLY A 45 5.36 7.27 -0.12
N PHE A 46 4.99 6.16 0.51
CA PHE A 46 5.93 5.26 1.16
C PHE A 46 5.49 3.80 1.06
N ASP A 47 6.35 2.91 1.52
CA ASP A 47 6.06 1.51 1.77
C ASP A 47 6.91 1.01 2.95
N ILE A 48 6.31 0.16 3.79
CA ILE A 48 6.98 -0.45 4.96
C ILE A 48 7.49 -1.82 4.54
N LEU A 49 8.80 -1.95 4.39
CA LEU A 49 9.43 -3.18 3.94
C LEU A 49 9.34 -4.29 5.02
N PRO A 50 9.36 -5.57 4.63
CA PRO A 50 9.31 -6.71 5.55
C PRO A 50 10.35 -6.66 6.69
N ASP A 51 11.50 -6.05 6.44
CA ASP A 51 12.58 -5.89 7.43
C ASP A 51 12.46 -4.64 8.33
N GLY A 52 11.34 -3.92 8.24
CA GLY A 52 11.01 -2.76 9.07
C GLY A 52 11.67 -1.45 8.62
N ARG A 53 12.39 -1.43 7.49
CA ARG A 53 12.78 -0.18 6.84
C ARG A 53 11.60 0.43 6.09
N ILE A 54 11.58 1.74 6.00
CA ILE A 54 10.58 2.48 5.23
C ILE A 54 11.24 3.02 3.97
N LEU A 55 10.74 2.58 2.82
CA LEU A 55 11.05 3.12 1.50
C LEU A 55 10.07 4.26 1.21
N PHE A 56 10.54 5.41 0.75
CA PHE A 56 9.67 6.55 0.48
C PHE A 56 10.19 7.43 -0.66
N ILE A 57 9.26 8.18 -1.23
CA ILE A 57 9.48 8.96 -2.44
C ILE A 57 9.09 10.43 -2.22
N GLU A 58 9.83 11.30 -2.90
CA GLU A 58 9.50 12.72 -3.03
C GLU A 58 8.97 12.98 -4.45
N LEU A 59 7.94 13.83 -4.56
CA LEU A 59 7.25 14.18 -5.82
C LEU A 59 8.24 14.56 -6.93
N GLN A 60 9.35 15.23 -6.55
CA GLN A 60 10.42 15.67 -7.45
C GLN A 60 11.35 14.54 -7.95
N GLY A 61 11.02 13.26 -7.71
CA GLY A 61 11.74 12.12 -8.25
C GLY A 61 12.81 11.53 -7.35
N ASN A 62 12.90 11.93 -6.08
CA ASN A 62 13.89 11.37 -5.15
C ASN A 62 13.36 10.12 -4.45
N VAL A 63 14.18 9.08 -4.40
CA VAL A 63 13.91 7.85 -3.64
C VAL A 63 14.82 7.79 -2.42
N ARG A 64 14.25 7.47 -1.27
CA ARG A 64 14.95 7.40 0.00
C ARG A 64 14.48 6.19 0.81
N ILE A 65 15.32 5.74 1.72
CA ILE A 65 15.01 4.62 2.61
C ILE A 65 15.58 4.92 4.00
N ALA A 66 14.86 4.55 5.06
CA ALA A 66 15.30 4.75 6.43
C ALA A 66 14.73 3.67 7.37
N PRO A 67 15.44 3.20 8.39
CA PRO A 67 14.82 2.39 9.44
C PRO A 67 13.87 3.25 10.28
N VAL A 68 12.86 2.62 10.90
CA VAL A 68 11.99 3.27 11.88
C VAL A 68 12.84 3.86 13.02
N GLY A 69 12.62 5.14 13.32
CA GLY A 69 13.37 5.85 14.37
C GLY A 69 14.74 6.36 13.94
N ALA A 70 15.11 6.29 12.65
CA ALA A 70 16.31 6.96 12.15
C ALA A 70 16.20 8.48 12.25
N TYR A 71 17.08 9.08 13.05
CA TYR A 71 17.10 10.51 13.29
C TYR A 71 18.48 11.14 13.35
N PRO A 72 18.74 12.18 12.54
CA PRO A 72 18.05 12.52 11.28
C PRO A 72 18.22 11.41 10.24
N ILE A 73 17.47 11.43 9.14
CA ILE A 73 17.89 10.65 7.96
C ILE A 73 19.22 11.24 7.50
N SER A 74 20.33 10.55 7.79
CA SER A 74 21.62 10.87 7.22
C SER A 74 21.75 10.14 5.89
N GLY A 75 21.68 10.86 4.77
CA GLY A 75 21.96 10.28 3.46
C GLY A 75 21.31 11.03 2.30
N ASP A 76 22.01 11.03 1.18
CA ASP A 76 21.48 11.42 -0.12
C ASP A 76 20.40 10.43 -0.58
N SER A 77 19.63 10.80 -1.60
CA SER A 77 18.69 9.88 -2.25
C SER A 77 19.43 8.63 -2.74
N ILE A 78 18.83 7.44 -2.57
CA ILE A 78 19.38 6.19 -3.14
C ILE A 78 19.18 6.12 -4.66
N HIS A 79 18.30 6.96 -5.18
CA HIS A 79 18.08 7.21 -6.59
C HIS A 79 17.37 8.56 -6.80
N SER A 80 17.58 9.17 -7.96
CA SER A 80 16.83 10.33 -8.42
C SER A 80 16.46 10.11 -9.88
N PHE A 81 15.15 10.17 -10.17
CA PHE A 81 14.64 10.04 -11.53
C PHE A 81 14.89 11.33 -12.32
N PRO A 82 15.64 11.29 -13.44
CA PRO A 82 15.95 12.48 -14.22
C PRO A 82 14.80 12.92 -15.15
N ASP A 83 13.82 12.05 -15.38
CA ASP A 83 12.79 12.15 -16.40
C ASP A 83 11.37 12.29 -15.83
N VAL A 84 11.25 12.55 -14.52
CA VAL A 84 9.97 12.87 -13.87
C VAL A 84 9.48 14.24 -14.31
N LEU A 85 8.21 14.30 -14.75
CA LEU A 85 7.47 15.52 -14.97
C LEU A 85 6.79 15.96 -13.67
N VAL A 86 7.15 17.13 -13.16
CA VAL A 86 6.53 17.73 -11.97
C VAL A 86 5.63 18.88 -12.40
N GLU A 87 4.33 18.64 -12.39
CA GLU A 87 3.30 19.60 -12.81
C GLU A 87 1.98 19.21 -12.16
N THR A 88 1.28 20.15 -11.51
CA THR A 88 -0.03 19.89 -10.86
C THR A 88 0.01 18.67 -9.92
N GLU A 89 -0.59 17.53 -10.29
CA GLU A 89 -0.56 16.26 -9.54
C GLU A 89 0.56 15.31 -9.99
N ARG A 90 1.19 15.56 -11.13
CA ARG A 90 2.27 14.74 -11.70
C ARG A 90 3.56 14.80 -10.89
N GLY A 91 4.24 13.66 -10.86
CA GLY A 91 5.55 13.50 -10.24
C GLY A 91 5.92 12.02 -10.08
N LEU A 92 6.78 11.72 -9.12
CA LEU A 92 6.96 10.36 -8.60
C LEU A 92 5.87 10.09 -7.55
N LEU A 93 4.93 9.20 -7.85
CA LEU A 93 3.64 9.08 -7.15
C LEU A 93 3.49 7.79 -6.32
N GLY A 94 4.03 6.70 -6.84
CA GLY A 94 3.88 5.35 -6.28
C GLY A 94 5.19 4.69 -5.98
N VAL A 95 5.19 3.90 -4.90
CA VAL A 95 6.34 3.12 -4.46
C VAL A 95 5.87 1.83 -3.80
N ALA A 96 6.54 0.73 -4.11
CA ALA A 96 6.38 -0.56 -3.44
C ALA A 96 7.73 -1.29 -3.38
N GLY A 97 8.00 -1.97 -2.28
CA GLY A 97 9.05 -2.98 -2.20
C GLY A 97 8.52 -4.35 -2.54
N ASP A 98 9.41 -5.22 -3.03
CA ASP A 98 9.07 -6.63 -3.22
C ASP A 98 8.62 -7.29 -1.89
N PRO A 99 7.54 -8.09 -1.86
CA PRO A 99 7.09 -8.79 -0.66
C PRO A 99 8.13 -9.74 -0.07
N ASP A 100 9.01 -10.30 -0.88
CA ASP A 100 10.08 -11.20 -0.46
C ASP A 100 11.41 -10.44 -0.21
N TRP A 101 11.35 -9.12 -0.08
CA TRP A 101 12.50 -8.31 0.33
C TRP A 101 13.11 -8.78 1.67
N PRO A 102 14.45 -8.85 1.78
CA PRO A 102 15.46 -8.46 0.78
C PRO A 102 15.94 -9.60 -0.12
N ASP A 103 15.32 -10.78 -0.07
CA ASP A 103 15.72 -11.95 -0.87
C ASP A 103 15.42 -11.74 -2.35
N GLU A 104 14.32 -11.06 -2.67
CA GLU A 104 14.04 -10.45 -3.98
C GLU A 104 14.32 -8.95 -3.90
N PRO A 105 15.49 -8.48 -4.39
CA PRO A 105 15.95 -7.12 -4.14
C PRO A 105 15.36 -6.14 -5.16
N TYR A 106 14.03 -6.09 -5.28
CA TYR A 106 13.36 -5.22 -6.23
C TYR A 106 12.55 -4.12 -5.55
N PHE A 107 12.63 -2.91 -6.10
CA PHE A 107 11.72 -1.81 -5.79
C PHE A 107 10.99 -1.36 -7.05
N TYR A 108 9.72 -0.98 -6.87
CA TYR A 108 8.78 -0.63 -7.91
C TYR A 108 8.33 0.82 -7.74
N PHE A 109 8.18 1.54 -8.86
CA PHE A 109 7.80 2.95 -8.85
C PHE A 109 6.76 3.26 -9.92
N TYR A 110 5.84 4.17 -9.58
CA TYR A 110 4.91 4.79 -10.53
C TYR A 110 5.25 6.27 -10.63
N TYR A 111 5.47 6.78 -11.84
CA TYR A 111 5.73 8.20 -12.04
C TYR A 111 5.24 8.73 -13.39
N SER A 112 4.87 10.02 -13.44
CA SER A 112 4.59 10.75 -14.68
C SER A 112 5.90 11.20 -15.33
N GLY A 113 6.12 10.78 -16.57
CA GLY A 113 7.29 11.06 -17.38
C GLY A 113 7.17 12.33 -18.23
N THR A 114 8.31 12.88 -18.63
CA THR A 114 8.38 14.05 -19.54
C THR A 114 7.94 13.75 -20.99
N ASP A 115 7.60 12.51 -21.30
CA ASP A 115 7.22 11.97 -22.61
C ASP A 115 5.71 11.76 -22.77
N SER A 116 4.88 12.39 -21.91
CA SER A 116 3.41 12.26 -21.92
C SER A 116 2.92 10.84 -21.64
N ALA A 117 3.62 10.16 -20.74
CA ALA A 117 3.27 8.85 -20.24
C ALA A 117 3.51 8.77 -18.73
N SER A 118 2.68 7.99 -18.06
CA SER A 118 2.96 7.45 -16.74
C SER A 118 3.64 6.09 -16.88
N HIS A 119 4.60 5.80 -16.00
CA HIS A 119 5.43 4.61 -16.05
C HIS A 119 5.35 3.82 -14.76
N ILE A 120 5.15 2.51 -14.87
CA ILE A 120 5.41 1.55 -13.81
C ILE A 120 6.73 0.86 -14.12
N VAL A 121 7.68 0.95 -13.19
CA VAL A 121 9.04 0.45 -13.38
C VAL A 121 9.52 -0.34 -12.19
N ARG A 122 10.41 -1.29 -12.44
CA ARG A 122 11.17 -2.03 -11.42
C ARG A 122 12.64 -1.68 -11.50
N PHE A 123 13.30 -1.61 -10.36
CA PHE A 123 14.76 -1.52 -10.25
C PHE A 123 15.31 -2.66 -9.41
N THR A 124 16.46 -3.19 -9.83
CA THR A 124 17.30 -4.06 -8.99
C THR A 124 18.06 -3.21 -7.98
N VAL A 125 17.89 -3.50 -6.69
CA VAL A 125 18.62 -2.87 -5.61
C VAL A 125 19.96 -3.58 -5.43
N THR A 126 21.04 -2.81 -5.28
CA THR A 126 22.39 -3.35 -5.02
C THR A 126 23.04 -2.65 -3.84
N GLY A 127 24.16 -3.21 -3.34
CA GLY A 127 24.93 -2.63 -2.23
C GLY A 127 24.66 -3.24 -0.85
N PHE A 128 24.04 -4.41 -0.79
CA PHE A 128 23.75 -5.12 0.45
C PHE A 128 25.01 -5.58 1.18
N GLY A 129 25.21 -5.04 2.38
CA GLY A 129 26.02 -5.65 3.44
C GLY A 129 25.13 -5.88 4.66
N VAL A 130 25.24 -7.06 5.28
CA VAL A 130 24.39 -7.58 6.39
C VAL A 130 24.41 -6.69 7.67
N ASN A 131 25.14 -5.57 7.68
CA ASN A 131 25.40 -4.73 8.85
C ASN A 131 25.25 -3.22 8.60
N LEU A 132 24.54 -2.77 7.57
CA LEU A 132 24.39 -1.33 7.33
C LEU A 132 23.03 -0.81 7.83
N PRO A 133 22.99 -0.10 8.98
CA PRO A 133 21.77 0.50 9.53
C PRO A 133 21.31 1.76 8.77
N THR A 134 22.02 2.19 7.72
CA THR A 134 21.78 3.45 7.01
C THR A 134 21.81 3.29 5.49
N SER A 135 21.03 4.12 4.80
CA SER A 135 20.76 4.16 3.36
C SER A 135 21.97 4.32 2.43
N SER A 136 23.11 4.79 2.95
CA SER A 136 24.22 5.33 2.15
C SER A 136 25.00 4.33 1.27
N ALA A 137 24.65 3.04 1.27
CA ALA A 137 25.27 2.04 0.42
C ALA A 137 24.33 1.43 -0.63
N LEU A 138 23.01 1.71 -0.57
CA LEU A 138 22.06 1.15 -1.52
C LEU A 138 21.98 2.02 -2.78
N THR A 139 21.92 1.35 -3.92
CA THR A 139 21.74 2.00 -5.22
C THR A 139 20.71 1.24 -6.03
N LEU A 140 19.86 1.97 -6.76
CA LEU A 140 18.94 1.39 -7.72
C LEU A 140 19.62 1.28 -9.09
N THR A 141 19.58 0.08 -9.66
CA THR A 141 20.24 -0.29 -10.91
C THR A 141 19.27 -1.10 -11.78
N GLU A 142 19.67 -1.38 -13.03
CA GLU A 142 18.92 -2.29 -13.93
C GLU A 142 17.43 -1.95 -14.06
N ARG A 143 17.12 -0.70 -14.43
CA ARG A 143 15.74 -0.27 -14.66
C ARG A 143 15.05 -1.17 -15.69
N TYR A 144 13.91 -1.73 -15.30
CA TYR A 144 13.03 -2.53 -16.15
C TYR A 144 11.67 -1.83 -16.25
N GLU A 145 11.26 -1.48 -17.46
CA GLU A 145 9.94 -0.90 -17.74
C GLU A 145 8.87 -2.01 -17.69
N ILE A 146 7.86 -1.87 -16.82
CA ILE A 146 6.77 -2.84 -16.69
C ILE A 146 5.59 -2.43 -17.55
N LEU A 147 5.15 -1.17 -17.40
CA LEU A 147 3.96 -0.68 -18.07
C LEU A 147 4.09 0.82 -18.33
N THR A 148 3.74 1.22 -19.56
CA THR A 148 3.64 2.62 -19.95
C THR A 148 2.18 2.94 -20.26
N ILE A 149 1.65 3.98 -19.63
CA ILE A 149 0.25 4.42 -19.72
C ILE A 149 0.25 5.84 -20.30
N PRO A 150 -0.52 6.14 -21.36
CA PRO A 150 -0.63 7.52 -21.85
C PRO A 150 -1.11 8.48 -20.73
N ASP A 151 -0.46 9.63 -20.62
CA ASP A 151 -0.71 10.65 -19.58
C ASP A 151 -0.69 12.02 -20.26
N PHE A 152 -1.87 12.61 -20.47
CA PHE A 152 -2.04 13.84 -21.24
C PHE A 152 -2.44 15.03 -20.38
N ASP A 153 -3.09 14.84 -19.24
CA ASP A 153 -3.45 15.90 -18.31
C ASP A 153 -2.64 15.85 -17.00
N GLY A 154 -2.41 17.03 -16.44
CA GLY A 154 -1.65 17.18 -15.21
C GLY A 154 -2.41 16.76 -13.96
N SER A 155 -3.68 16.38 -14.08
CA SER A 155 -4.58 16.03 -12.98
C SER A 155 -5.14 14.62 -13.16
N HIS A 156 -5.50 14.00 -12.05
CA HIS A 156 -6.10 12.66 -11.99
C HIS A 156 -5.15 11.56 -12.44
N ASN A 157 -3.89 11.64 -11.99
CA ASN A 157 -2.85 10.68 -12.37
C ASN A 157 -2.85 9.43 -11.47
N GLY A 158 -3.59 9.42 -10.36
CA GLY A 158 -3.61 8.30 -9.39
C GLY A 158 -2.21 7.97 -8.87
N GLY A 159 -1.73 6.77 -9.19
CA GLY A 159 -0.31 6.41 -9.05
C GLY A 159 0.06 5.70 -7.76
N THR A 160 -0.87 5.07 -7.05
CA THR A 160 -0.51 4.21 -5.91
C THR A 160 -0.03 2.84 -6.39
N LEU A 161 0.97 2.27 -5.71
CA LEU A 161 1.42 0.88 -5.90
C LEU A 161 1.33 0.12 -4.57
N ARG A 162 0.77 -1.09 -4.58
CA ARG A 162 0.73 -2.00 -3.44
C ARG A 162 0.80 -3.45 -3.92
N PHE A 163 1.56 -4.29 -3.23
CA PHE A 163 1.43 -5.73 -3.42
C PHE A 163 0.24 -6.26 -2.61
N GLY A 164 -0.53 -7.14 -3.23
CA GLY A 164 -1.54 -7.93 -2.54
C GLY A 164 -0.96 -9.18 -1.87
N PRO A 165 -1.65 -9.76 -0.87
CA PRO A 165 -1.31 -11.06 -0.30
C PRO A 165 -1.31 -12.23 -1.30
N ASP A 166 -1.96 -12.02 -2.44
CA ASP A 166 -1.97 -12.91 -3.60
C ASP A 166 -0.68 -12.87 -4.44
N GLY A 167 0.26 -11.98 -4.12
CA GLY A 167 1.54 -11.83 -4.81
C GLY A 167 1.51 -10.85 -5.99
N MET A 168 0.34 -10.28 -6.30
CA MET A 168 0.20 -9.39 -7.46
C MET A 168 0.50 -7.94 -7.11
N LEU A 169 1.05 -7.20 -8.07
CA LEU A 169 1.20 -5.75 -7.95
C LEU A 169 -0.10 -5.08 -8.39
N TYR A 170 -0.70 -4.31 -7.49
CA TYR A 170 -1.83 -3.44 -7.78
C TYR A 170 -1.34 -2.02 -8.07
N ALA A 171 -1.99 -1.35 -9.01
CA ALA A 171 -1.73 0.05 -9.34
C ALA A 171 -3.04 0.84 -9.48
N SER A 172 -3.03 2.13 -9.15
CA SER A 172 -4.17 3.03 -9.45
C SER A 172 -3.83 3.99 -10.58
N ASN A 173 -4.78 4.22 -11.48
CA ASN A 173 -4.68 5.22 -12.56
C ASN A 173 -6.01 5.98 -12.67
N GLY A 174 -5.96 7.31 -12.67
CA GLY A 174 -7.17 8.13 -12.75
C GLY A 174 -7.64 8.37 -14.18
N ASP A 175 -8.68 9.19 -14.33
CA ASP A 175 -9.37 9.39 -15.60
C ASP A 175 -8.61 10.30 -16.60
N ASP A 176 -7.52 10.93 -16.14
CA ASP A 176 -6.70 11.88 -16.93
C ASP A 176 -7.53 13.06 -17.47
N GLU A 177 -8.49 13.55 -16.67
CA GLU A 177 -9.48 14.59 -17.01
C GLU A 177 -10.38 14.24 -18.20
N ASN A 178 -10.39 12.96 -18.61
CA ASN A 178 -11.23 12.44 -19.68
C ASN A 178 -12.28 11.47 -19.11
N SER A 179 -13.30 12.02 -18.47
CA SER A 179 -14.18 11.23 -17.61
C SER A 179 -14.87 10.04 -18.27
N CYS A 180 -15.17 10.09 -19.58
CA CYS A 180 -15.78 8.94 -20.26
C CYS A 180 -14.81 7.78 -20.54
N THR A 181 -13.49 7.98 -20.52
CA THR A 181 -12.53 6.89 -20.72
C THR A 181 -12.46 5.95 -19.53
N ALA A 182 -12.84 6.41 -18.32
CA ALA A 182 -12.98 5.59 -17.12
C ALA A 182 -13.94 4.38 -17.28
N GLN A 183 -14.75 4.39 -18.34
CA GLN A 183 -15.78 3.40 -18.64
C GLN A 183 -15.47 2.57 -19.88
N ASP A 184 -14.42 2.96 -20.59
CA ASP A 184 -13.90 2.27 -21.75
C ASP A 184 -12.72 1.39 -21.32
N ARG A 185 -12.89 0.07 -21.46
CA ARG A 185 -11.88 -0.92 -21.05
C ARG A 185 -10.81 -1.15 -22.10
N SER A 186 -10.86 -0.47 -23.24
CA SER A 186 -9.76 -0.48 -24.22
C SER A 186 -8.58 0.41 -23.81
N ASN A 187 -8.73 1.17 -22.72
CA ASN A 187 -7.68 1.96 -22.08
C ASN A 187 -7.59 1.63 -20.57
N LEU A 188 -6.67 2.28 -19.85
CA LEU A 188 -6.39 2.02 -18.43
C LEU A 188 -6.84 3.15 -17.49
N ASN A 189 -7.56 4.16 -18.00
CA ASN A 189 -7.99 5.31 -17.21
C ASN A 189 -9.10 4.93 -16.22
N GLY A 190 -9.12 5.62 -15.08
CA GLY A 190 -10.16 5.47 -14.06
C GLY A 190 -10.26 4.05 -13.49
N ALA A 191 -9.11 3.42 -13.23
CA ALA A 191 -9.03 2.00 -12.92
C ALA A 191 -8.08 1.68 -11.74
N ILE A 192 -8.37 0.57 -11.08
CA ILE A 192 -7.37 -0.21 -10.35
C ILE A 192 -6.89 -1.32 -11.28
N LEU A 193 -5.57 -1.43 -11.42
CA LEU A 193 -4.88 -2.45 -12.19
C LEU A 193 -4.34 -3.55 -11.26
N ARG A 194 -4.19 -4.76 -11.77
CA ARG A 194 -3.57 -5.91 -11.08
C ARG A 194 -2.67 -6.67 -12.05
N LEU A 195 -1.38 -6.75 -11.73
CA LEU A 195 -0.31 -7.25 -12.58
C LEU A 195 0.40 -8.43 -11.92
N ASP A 196 0.71 -9.45 -12.72
CA ASP A 196 1.60 -10.55 -12.34
C ASP A 196 3.03 -10.19 -12.78
N LEU A 197 4.00 -10.32 -11.89
CA LEU A 197 5.39 -9.93 -12.15
C LEU A 197 6.37 -11.09 -11.97
N ASP A 198 5.90 -12.28 -11.62
CA ASP A 198 6.75 -13.43 -11.25
C ASP A 198 7.64 -13.91 -12.40
N ASP A 199 7.14 -13.79 -13.64
CA ASP A 199 7.84 -14.25 -14.85
C ASP A 199 8.73 -13.18 -15.50
N LEU A 200 8.83 -11.98 -14.89
CA LEU A 200 9.75 -10.96 -15.39
C LEU A 200 11.21 -11.40 -15.23
N PRO A 201 12.10 -11.08 -16.20
CA PRO A 201 13.51 -11.43 -16.11
C PRO A 201 14.14 -10.97 -14.78
N SER A 202 14.85 -11.84 -14.07
CA SER A 202 15.40 -11.54 -12.74
C SER A 202 16.65 -10.64 -12.75
N SER A 203 17.15 -10.26 -13.93
CA SER A 203 18.31 -9.36 -14.04
C SER A 203 18.31 -8.59 -15.34
N GLY A 204 18.94 -7.42 -15.30
CA GLY A 204 19.21 -6.58 -16.46
C GLY A 204 18.08 -5.60 -16.79
N PRO A 205 18.41 -4.49 -17.47
CA PRO A 205 17.41 -3.53 -17.91
C PRO A 205 16.56 -4.11 -19.05
N GLY A 206 15.35 -3.58 -19.23
CA GLY A 206 14.47 -4.02 -20.31
C GLY A 206 13.10 -3.35 -20.31
N GLY A 207 12.16 -4.00 -21.00
CA GLY A 207 10.75 -3.66 -21.01
C GLY A 207 10.24 -3.04 -22.32
N PRO A 208 8.96 -2.61 -22.34
CA PRO A 208 7.86 -3.25 -21.61
C PRO A 208 7.58 -4.66 -22.16
N PRO A 209 7.23 -5.65 -21.31
CA PRO A 209 6.85 -6.99 -21.75
C PRO A 209 5.51 -6.96 -22.51
N PRO A 210 5.18 -8.02 -23.27
CA PRO A 210 3.81 -8.25 -23.71
C PRO A 210 2.84 -8.22 -22.52
N ILE A 211 1.66 -7.59 -22.69
CA ILE A 211 0.65 -7.51 -21.61
C ILE A 211 0.23 -8.88 -21.09
N ALA A 212 0.18 -9.89 -21.96
CA ALA A 212 -0.15 -11.26 -21.60
C ALA A 212 0.85 -11.87 -20.60
N ASP A 213 2.12 -11.46 -20.62
CA ASP A 213 3.16 -11.98 -19.73
C ASP A 213 3.08 -11.37 -18.33
N ILE A 214 2.27 -10.32 -18.14
CA ILE A 214 2.04 -9.65 -16.86
C ILE A 214 0.56 -9.64 -16.44
N THR A 215 -0.26 -10.47 -17.09
CA THR A 215 -1.69 -10.60 -16.83
C THR A 215 -1.93 -11.79 -15.90
N PRO A 216 -2.47 -11.58 -14.69
CA PRO A 216 -3.00 -12.66 -13.88
C PRO A 216 -4.15 -13.39 -14.57
N ASP A 217 -4.11 -14.72 -14.58
CA ASP A 217 -5.12 -15.58 -15.23
C ASP A 217 -6.56 -15.34 -14.72
N ASP A 218 -6.70 -14.92 -13.45
CA ASP A 218 -7.97 -14.67 -12.79
C ASP A 218 -8.44 -13.22 -12.85
N ASN A 219 -7.77 -12.35 -13.64
CA ASN A 219 -8.28 -11.01 -13.89
C ASN A 219 -9.64 -11.03 -14.64
N PRO A 220 -10.55 -10.08 -14.36
CA PRO A 220 -11.95 -10.15 -14.78
C PRO A 220 -12.16 -9.97 -16.30
N PHE A 221 -11.18 -9.42 -17.01
CA PHE A 221 -11.31 -9.06 -18.43
C PHE A 221 -10.26 -9.70 -19.34
N VAL A 222 -9.64 -10.81 -18.94
CA VAL A 222 -8.65 -11.55 -19.76
C VAL A 222 -9.17 -11.98 -21.15
N GLY A 223 -10.50 -12.09 -21.32
CA GLY A 223 -11.13 -12.42 -22.60
C GLY A 223 -11.47 -11.22 -23.50
N HIS A 224 -11.16 -9.99 -23.07
CA HIS A 224 -11.47 -8.78 -23.84
C HIS A 224 -10.59 -8.68 -25.10
N PRO A 225 -11.09 -8.18 -26.24
CA PRO A 225 -10.30 -8.06 -27.48
C PRO A 225 -9.08 -7.13 -27.35
N ASP A 226 -9.22 -6.04 -26.59
CA ASP A 226 -8.10 -5.14 -26.29
C ASP A 226 -7.33 -5.64 -25.07
N GLN A 227 -6.02 -5.83 -25.22
CA GLN A 227 -5.15 -6.39 -24.17
C GLN A 227 -5.01 -5.50 -22.95
N ALA A 228 -5.13 -4.16 -23.09
CA ALA A 228 -5.09 -3.25 -21.95
C ALA A 228 -6.13 -3.63 -20.87
N ALA A 229 -7.32 -4.06 -21.29
CA ALA A 229 -8.38 -4.50 -20.40
C ALA A 229 -7.93 -5.64 -19.47
N HIS A 230 -6.99 -6.47 -19.90
CA HIS A 230 -6.57 -7.68 -19.19
C HIS A 230 -5.93 -7.36 -17.83
N LEU A 231 -5.41 -6.13 -17.66
CA LEU A 231 -4.82 -5.66 -16.41
C LEU A 231 -5.85 -5.00 -15.47
N ILE A 232 -7.06 -4.71 -15.93
CA ILE A 232 -8.07 -3.98 -15.14
C ILE A 232 -8.68 -4.90 -14.08
N TRP A 233 -8.54 -4.53 -12.81
CA TRP A 233 -9.18 -5.17 -11.66
C TRP A 233 -10.54 -4.55 -11.31
N ALA A 234 -10.62 -3.22 -11.36
CA ALA A 234 -11.85 -2.45 -11.18
C ALA A 234 -11.77 -1.16 -12.00
N PHE A 235 -12.92 -0.58 -12.36
CA PHE A 235 -12.98 0.58 -13.25
C PHE A 235 -14.14 1.52 -12.88
N GLY A 236 -14.28 2.62 -13.62
CA GLY A 236 -15.29 3.63 -13.34
C GLY A 236 -14.98 4.46 -12.11
N LEU A 237 -13.70 4.74 -11.88
CA LEU A 237 -13.18 5.63 -10.84
C LEU A 237 -12.74 6.96 -11.46
N ARG A 238 -12.69 8.04 -10.68
CA ARG A 238 -12.26 9.36 -11.16
C ARG A 238 -10.76 9.59 -10.94
N ASN A 239 -10.35 9.63 -9.69
CA ASN A 239 -8.97 9.81 -9.27
C ASN A 239 -8.71 8.96 -8.01
N PRO A 240 -8.51 7.64 -8.18
CA PRO A 240 -8.20 6.72 -7.08
C PRO A 240 -6.84 7.05 -6.47
N PHE A 241 -6.82 8.00 -5.53
CA PHE A 241 -5.62 8.68 -5.06
C PHE A 241 -4.74 7.76 -4.21
N ARG A 242 -5.29 7.15 -3.15
CA ARG A 242 -4.62 6.09 -2.36
C ARG A 242 -5.54 4.89 -2.18
N PHE A 243 -4.94 3.70 -2.18
CA PHE A 243 -5.63 2.46 -1.88
C PHE A 243 -4.77 1.51 -1.04
N THR A 244 -5.42 0.50 -0.47
CA THR A 244 -4.79 -0.63 0.20
C THR A 244 -5.40 -1.94 -0.28
N VAL A 245 -4.63 -3.02 -0.20
CA VAL A 245 -5.12 -4.39 -0.37
C VAL A 245 -5.14 -5.03 1.01
N ASP A 246 -6.30 -5.44 1.47
CA ASP A 246 -6.45 -5.97 2.82
C ASP A 246 -5.81 -7.36 2.96
N GLY A 247 -4.93 -7.49 3.96
CA GLY A 247 -4.14 -8.71 4.20
C GLY A 247 -4.97 -10.01 4.29
N PRO A 248 -6.00 -10.05 5.16
CA PRO A 248 -6.82 -11.25 5.31
C PRO A 248 -7.78 -11.57 4.15
N THR A 249 -8.30 -10.57 3.44
CA THR A 249 -9.38 -10.80 2.45
C THR A 249 -8.97 -10.61 0.99
N ASN A 250 -7.84 -9.98 0.72
CA ASN A 250 -7.44 -9.45 -0.59
C ASN A 250 -8.42 -8.40 -1.18
N ASP A 251 -9.35 -7.88 -0.38
CA ASP A 251 -10.22 -6.80 -0.84
C ASP A 251 -9.40 -5.52 -1.06
N VAL A 252 -9.71 -4.79 -2.12
CA VAL A 252 -9.09 -3.49 -2.38
C VAL A 252 -9.99 -2.40 -1.82
N TYR A 253 -9.42 -1.49 -1.02
CA TYR A 253 -10.12 -0.31 -0.51
C TYR A 253 -9.49 0.96 -1.05
N VAL A 254 -10.30 1.81 -1.67
CA VAL A 254 -9.85 2.94 -2.49
C VAL A 254 -10.46 4.23 -1.97
N GLY A 255 -9.64 5.26 -1.76
CA GLY A 255 -10.15 6.63 -1.72
C GLY A 255 -10.18 7.19 -3.14
N ASP A 256 -11.36 7.53 -3.63
CA ASP A 256 -11.57 8.11 -4.97
C ASP A 256 -12.01 9.57 -4.84
N VAL A 257 -11.17 10.47 -5.37
CA VAL A 257 -11.39 11.92 -5.26
C VAL A 257 -12.46 12.35 -6.26
N GLY A 258 -13.54 12.92 -5.76
CA GLY A 258 -14.65 13.40 -6.58
C GLY A 258 -14.38 14.72 -7.29
N ASN A 259 -15.38 15.24 -7.98
CA ASN A 259 -15.24 16.42 -8.82
C ASN A 259 -15.70 17.72 -8.16
N ASN A 260 -16.94 17.74 -7.70
CA ASN A 260 -17.63 18.95 -7.22
C ASN A 260 -18.27 18.80 -5.85
N ASN A 261 -18.81 17.62 -5.54
CA ASN A 261 -19.80 17.46 -4.49
C ASN A 261 -19.41 16.40 -3.47
N TRP A 262 -18.80 15.28 -3.89
CA TRP A 262 -18.67 14.11 -3.04
C TRP A 262 -17.30 13.46 -3.14
N GLU A 263 -16.70 13.17 -2.00
CA GLU A 263 -15.56 12.28 -1.90
C GLU A 263 -16.04 10.85 -1.59
N GLU A 264 -15.34 9.85 -2.11
CA GLU A 264 -15.79 8.46 -2.02
C GLU A 264 -14.75 7.51 -1.40
N ALA A 265 -15.20 6.67 -0.48
CA ALA A 265 -14.50 5.43 -0.15
C ALA A 265 -15.18 4.27 -0.87
N ASN A 266 -14.37 3.50 -1.60
CA ASN A 266 -14.80 2.38 -2.43
C ASN A 266 -14.17 1.07 -1.93
N ARG A 267 -14.86 -0.06 -2.13
CA ARG A 267 -14.36 -1.41 -1.86
C ARG A 267 -14.57 -2.29 -3.09
N VAL A 268 -13.51 -2.95 -3.55
CA VAL A 268 -13.55 -4.04 -4.52
C VAL A 268 -13.41 -5.34 -3.73
N PRO A 269 -14.48 -6.13 -3.54
CA PRO A 269 -14.37 -7.45 -2.95
C PRO A 269 -13.52 -8.35 -3.84
N TYR A 270 -12.61 -9.15 -3.28
CA TYR A 270 -11.73 -10.02 -4.08
C TYR A 270 -12.50 -11.02 -4.95
N ASP A 271 -13.60 -11.56 -4.42
CA ASP A 271 -14.49 -12.50 -5.11
C ASP A 271 -15.43 -11.84 -6.15
N SER A 272 -15.38 -10.50 -6.26
CA SER A 272 -16.24 -9.68 -7.11
C SER A 272 -15.43 -8.69 -7.95
N ALA A 273 -14.30 -9.15 -8.50
CA ALA A 273 -13.46 -8.39 -9.42
C ALA A 273 -14.24 -7.92 -10.67
N GLY A 274 -13.74 -6.85 -11.32
CA GLY A 274 -14.41 -6.20 -12.44
C GLY A 274 -15.52 -5.24 -12.01
N THR A 275 -15.47 -4.80 -10.74
CA THR A 275 -16.41 -3.84 -10.18
C THR A 275 -16.36 -2.50 -10.95
N ASN A 276 -17.53 -1.98 -11.32
CA ASN A 276 -17.69 -0.64 -11.90
C ASN A 276 -18.25 0.32 -10.83
N PHE A 277 -17.52 1.38 -10.51
CA PHE A 277 -17.96 2.40 -9.53
C PHE A 277 -18.79 3.52 -10.13
N GLY A 278 -18.92 3.55 -11.47
CA GLY A 278 -19.93 4.35 -12.15
C GLY A 278 -19.53 5.77 -12.49
N TRP A 279 -18.33 6.24 -12.16
CA TRP A 279 -17.83 7.52 -12.68
C TRP A 279 -17.76 7.47 -14.22
N PRO A 280 -18.31 8.46 -14.96
CA PRO A 280 -18.82 9.74 -14.47
C PRO A 280 -20.34 9.83 -14.44
N TRP A 281 -21.06 8.71 -14.58
CA TRP A 281 -22.52 8.73 -14.43
C TRP A 281 -22.95 9.15 -13.04
N PHE A 282 -22.19 8.75 -12.03
CA PHE A 282 -22.42 9.12 -10.64
C PHE A 282 -21.17 9.75 -10.03
N GLU A 283 -21.42 10.73 -9.17
CA GLU A 283 -20.47 11.28 -8.21
C GLU A 283 -21.13 11.14 -6.82
N GLY A 284 -20.64 10.19 -6.03
CA GLY A 284 -21.28 9.72 -4.82
C GLY A 284 -22.72 9.25 -5.10
N PRO A 285 -23.72 9.76 -4.36
CA PRO A 285 -25.12 9.42 -4.58
C PRO A 285 -25.75 10.17 -5.77
N ASP A 286 -25.08 11.15 -6.36
CA ASP A 286 -25.68 12.09 -7.31
C ASP A 286 -25.36 11.70 -8.75
N SER A 287 -26.35 11.83 -9.65
CA SER A 287 -26.09 11.74 -11.08
C SER A 287 -25.27 12.94 -11.55
N PHE A 288 -24.18 12.70 -12.28
CA PHE A 288 -23.22 13.73 -12.65
C PHE A 288 -23.15 13.98 -14.16
N PHE A 289 -22.72 12.98 -14.93
CA PHE A 289 -22.49 13.07 -16.37
C PHE A 289 -23.11 11.88 -17.12
N THR A 290 -23.02 11.86 -18.45
CA THR A 290 -23.50 10.73 -19.26
C THR A 290 -22.51 10.40 -20.36
N CYS A 291 -22.12 9.13 -20.46
CA CYS A 291 -21.36 8.56 -21.58
C CYS A 291 -22.20 7.50 -22.32
N ASP A 292 -21.62 6.75 -23.26
CA ASP A 292 -22.37 5.92 -24.21
C ASP A 292 -23.00 4.64 -23.65
N SER A 293 -22.40 3.98 -22.64
CA SER A 293 -22.96 2.73 -22.09
C SER A 293 -22.69 2.52 -20.60
N LEU A 294 -23.75 2.41 -19.79
CA LEU A 294 -23.67 2.08 -18.37
C LEU A 294 -23.82 0.57 -18.13
N THR A 295 -22.91 -0.02 -17.36
CA THR A 295 -23.00 -1.41 -16.88
C THR A 295 -23.48 -1.47 -15.42
N ALA A 296 -23.55 -2.66 -14.83
CA ALA A 296 -23.94 -2.83 -13.43
C ALA A 296 -22.95 -2.08 -12.51
N LEU A 297 -23.49 -1.31 -11.56
CA LEU A 297 -22.72 -0.43 -10.68
C LEU A 297 -22.63 -0.98 -9.27
N SER A 298 -21.50 -0.70 -8.62
CA SER A 298 -21.35 -0.84 -7.17
C SER A 298 -21.27 0.55 -6.53
N PRO A 299 -22.10 0.86 -5.52
CA PRO A 299 -22.03 2.13 -4.84
C PRO A 299 -20.81 2.21 -3.91
N PRO A 300 -20.34 3.43 -3.59
CA PRO A 300 -19.31 3.62 -2.58
C PRO A 300 -19.75 3.11 -1.21
N ILE A 301 -18.79 2.62 -0.43
CA ILE A 301 -19.02 2.17 0.96
C ILE A 301 -19.15 3.35 1.93
N HIS A 302 -18.68 4.53 1.55
CA HIS A 302 -18.86 5.78 2.27
C HIS A 302 -18.72 6.97 1.33
N VAL A 303 -19.44 8.06 1.63
CA VAL A 303 -19.31 9.34 0.94
C VAL A 303 -19.36 10.48 1.95
N PHE A 304 -18.67 11.58 1.67
CA PHE A 304 -18.80 12.82 2.41
C PHE A 304 -18.74 14.04 1.48
N PRO A 305 -19.46 15.12 1.80
CA PRO A 305 -19.61 16.22 0.87
C PRO A 305 -18.40 17.16 0.90
N HIS A 306 -18.17 17.87 -0.20
CA HIS A 306 -17.31 19.06 -0.22
C HIS A 306 -17.89 20.13 0.71
N MET A 307 -17.01 20.83 1.44
CA MET A 307 -17.42 21.90 2.35
C MET A 307 -17.03 23.26 1.82
N ASN A 308 -17.99 24.11 1.46
CA ASN A 308 -17.66 25.48 1.08
C ASN A 308 -17.02 26.25 2.26
N PRO A 309 -15.89 26.97 2.06
CA PRO A 309 -15.19 27.25 0.79
C PRO A 309 -13.96 26.35 0.51
N ILE A 310 -13.67 25.34 1.32
CA ILE A 310 -12.48 24.48 1.19
C ILE A 310 -12.90 23.15 0.55
N PRO A 311 -12.52 22.87 -0.71
CA PRO A 311 -12.84 21.60 -1.35
C PRO A 311 -12.26 20.45 -0.50
N ALA A 312 -13.05 19.39 -0.34
CA ALA A 312 -12.61 18.22 0.40
C ALA A 312 -11.86 17.28 -0.55
N VAL A 313 -10.97 16.45 0.00
CA VAL A 313 -10.20 15.43 -0.73
C VAL A 313 -10.17 14.17 0.11
N ILE A 314 -10.43 13.00 -0.47
CA ILE A 314 -10.12 11.72 0.17
C ILE A 314 -8.80 11.17 -0.37
N THR A 315 -7.94 10.72 0.53
CA THR A 315 -6.76 9.93 0.15
C THR A 315 -7.12 8.46 0.05
N GLY A 316 -7.47 7.86 1.18
CA GLY A 316 -7.54 6.42 1.43
C GLY A 316 -6.71 6.09 2.67
N GLY A 317 -6.56 4.80 2.99
CA GLY A 317 -5.78 4.36 4.14
C GLY A 317 -5.86 2.85 4.35
N PRO A 318 -5.40 2.33 5.50
CA PRO A 318 -5.43 0.91 5.79
C PRO A 318 -6.81 0.45 6.31
N VAL A 319 -7.08 -0.85 6.14
CA VAL A 319 -8.00 -1.56 7.02
C VAL A 319 -7.23 -1.96 8.27
N TYR A 320 -7.73 -1.56 9.44
CA TYR A 320 -7.04 -1.87 10.70
C TYR A 320 -7.23 -3.34 11.07
N ARG A 321 -6.12 -4.02 11.38
CA ARG A 321 -6.07 -5.44 11.77
C ARG A 321 -5.36 -5.61 13.11
N ASP A 322 -6.08 -5.92 14.19
CA ASP A 322 -5.51 -5.88 15.56
C ASP A 322 -4.29 -6.81 15.72
N VAL A 323 -3.15 -6.21 16.07
CA VAL A 323 -1.87 -6.94 16.27
C VAL A 323 -1.74 -7.30 17.73
N ILE A 324 -2.37 -8.42 18.11
CA ILE A 324 -2.32 -8.94 19.48
C ILE A 324 -0.86 -9.10 19.95
N GLY A 325 -0.52 -8.47 21.07
CA GLY A 325 0.81 -8.53 21.69
C GLY A 325 1.66 -7.28 21.49
N SER A 326 1.31 -6.41 20.53
CA SER A 326 1.94 -5.09 20.41
C SER A 326 1.40 -4.10 21.45
N ASN A 327 2.28 -3.23 21.95
CA ASN A 327 1.94 -2.08 22.79
C ASN A 327 1.56 -0.84 21.96
N LEU A 328 1.73 -0.86 20.65
CA LEU A 328 1.40 0.25 19.75
C LEU A 328 0.01 0.11 19.11
N ARG A 329 -0.64 -1.04 19.31
CA ARG A 329 -1.91 -1.41 18.68
C ARG A 329 -3.11 -0.61 19.22
N PHE A 330 -4.04 -0.24 18.34
CA PHE A 330 -5.29 0.43 18.69
C PHE A 330 -6.24 -0.51 19.46
N GLY A 331 -6.13 -1.82 19.23
CA GLY A 331 -6.91 -2.86 19.91
C GLY A 331 -8.10 -3.38 19.10
N PRO A 332 -8.79 -4.41 19.61
CA PRO A 332 -9.77 -5.20 18.85
C PRO A 332 -11.04 -4.42 18.48
N ALA A 333 -11.31 -3.30 19.14
CA ALA A 333 -12.48 -2.46 18.80
C ALA A 333 -12.37 -1.85 17.40
N TYR A 334 -11.15 -1.68 16.90
CA TYR A 334 -10.84 -1.11 15.58
C TYR A 334 -10.66 -2.17 14.50
N ASP A 335 -10.64 -3.46 14.87
CA ASP A 335 -10.40 -4.54 13.91
C ASP A 335 -11.48 -4.56 12.81
N GLY A 336 -11.02 -4.53 11.55
CA GLY A 336 -11.84 -4.45 10.35
C GLY A 336 -12.36 -3.07 9.98
N ASP A 337 -11.95 -2.01 10.69
CA ASP A 337 -12.31 -0.64 10.31
C ASP A 337 -11.42 -0.15 9.18
N TYR A 338 -12.02 0.40 8.12
CA TYR A 338 -11.30 1.08 7.06
C TYR A 338 -11.10 2.56 7.43
N PHE A 339 -9.85 2.99 7.50
CA PHE A 339 -9.47 4.37 7.79
C PHE A 339 -9.13 5.14 6.50
N PHE A 340 -9.39 6.44 6.50
CA PHE A 340 -9.05 7.35 5.41
C PHE A 340 -8.73 8.76 5.94
N ILE A 341 -7.94 9.53 5.19
CA ILE A 341 -7.58 10.91 5.54
C ILE A 341 -8.30 11.88 4.59
N GLU A 342 -8.84 12.95 5.17
CA GLU A 342 -9.13 14.19 4.46
C GLU A 342 -8.02 15.21 4.79
N PRO A 343 -7.11 15.50 3.84
CA PRO A 343 -5.88 16.22 4.15
C PRO A 343 -6.02 17.75 4.11
N ASN A 344 -7.03 18.31 3.44
CA ASN A 344 -7.21 19.76 3.36
C ASN A 344 -7.69 20.34 4.70
N LEU A 345 -8.62 19.64 5.33
CA LEU A 345 -9.27 19.96 6.60
C LEU A 345 -8.66 19.18 7.77
N GLN A 346 -7.70 18.29 7.50
CA GLN A 346 -6.82 17.65 8.48
C GLN A 346 -7.55 16.74 9.48
N TRP A 347 -8.41 15.86 8.98
CA TRP A 347 -9.10 14.88 9.80
C TRP A 347 -8.98 13.45 9.26
N ILE A 348 -9.19 12.48 10.14
CA ILE A 348 -9.18 11.05 9.83
C ILE A 348 -10.58 10.51 10.06
N GLY A 349 -11.14 9.83 9.07
CA GLY A 349 -12.41 9.11 9.17
C GLY A 349 -12.19 7.61 9.28
N ARG A 350 -13.24 6.90 9.70
CA ARG A 350 -13.29 5.44 9.61
C ARG A 350 -14.70 4.94 9.33
N VAL A 351 -14.79 3.83 8.61
CA VAL A 351 -16.04 3.08 8.41
C VAL A 351 -15.85 1.60 8.68
N LYS A 352 -16.93 0.96 9.13
CA LYS A 352 -16.93 -0.46 9.50
C LYS A 352 -18.07 -1.18 8.82
N ASN A 353 -17.80 -2.40 8.35
CA ASN A 353 -18.84 -3.31 7.90
C ASN A 353 -19.46 -4.05 9.09
N THR A 354 -20.76 -3.89 9.29
CA THR A 354 -21.54 -4.67 10.25
C THR A 354 -22.66 -5.39 9.53
N GLY A 355 -22.56 -6.71 9.39
CA GLY A 355 -23.59 -7.54 8.76
C GLY A 355 -23.86 -7.21 7.29
N GLY A 356 -22.83 -6.78 6.55
CA GLY A 356 -22.94 -6.39 5.14
C GLY A 356 -23.25 -4.90 4.91
N THR A 357 -23.44 -4.12 5.98
CA THR A 357 -23.69 -2.67 5.88
C THR A 357 -22.47 -1.89 6.35
N TRP A 358 -21.98 -1.00 5.50
CA TRP A 358 -20.92 -0.05 5.84
C TRP A 358 -21.52 1.19 6.50
N SER A 359 -20.94 1.61 7.63
CA SER A 359 -21.33 2.83 8.31
C SER A 359 -20.19 3.38 9.18
N VAL A 360 -20.30 4.65 9.56
CA VAL A 360 -19.42 5.25 10.57
C VAL A 360 -19.71 4.57 11.92
N PRO A 361 -18.71 3.94 12.57
CA PRO A 361 -18.92 3.27 13.84
C PRO A 361 -19.20 4.28 14.98
N PRO A 362 -19.77 3.84 16.12
CA PRO A 362 -20.02 4.71 17.25
C PRO A 362 -18.74 5.45 17.74
N PRO A 363 -18.86 6.70 18.22
CA PRO A 363 -17.72 7.45 18.72
C PRO A 363 -17.06 6.75 19.91
N VAL A 364 -15.73 6.85 19.98
CA VAL A 364 -14.94 6.39 21.13
C VAL A 364 -14.66 7.57 22.10
N PRO A 365 -14.26 7.31 23.36
CA PRO A 365 -13.87 8.38 24.29
C PRO A 365 -12.81 9.31 23.69
N GLY A 366 -12.94 10.62 23.91
CA GLY A 366 -12.04 11.64 23.37
C GLY A 366 -12.19 11.94 21.88
N GLN A 367 -13.00 11.18 21.12
CA GLN A 367 -13.19 11.43 19.69
C GLN A 367 -13.78 12.84 19.46
N PRO A 368 -13.17 13.66 18.57
CA PRO A 368 -13.53 15.07 18.43
C PRO A 368 -14.93 15.29 17.84
N ASP A 369 -15.33 14.43 16.91
CA ASP A 369 -16.62 14.50 16.22
C ASP A 369 -17.11 13.10 15.85
N SER A 370 -18.42 12.89 15.72
CA SER A 370 -18.96 11.56 15.39
C SER A 370 -18.51 11.00 14.03
N ALA A 371 -18.21 11.85 13.06
CA ALA A 371 -17.72 11.46 11.72
C ALA A 371 -16.20 11.50 11.63
N LYS A 372 -15.53 12.31 12.46
CA LYS A 372 -14.07 12.45 12.47
C LYS A 372 -13.47 11.68 13.63
N TRP A 373 -12.80 10.58 13.32
CA TRP A 373 -12.05 9.81 14.31
C TRP A 373 -10.91 10.65 14.91
N ALA A 374 -10.20 11.42 14.09
CA ALA A 374 -9.24 12.43 14.53
C ALA A 374 -9.47 13.75 13.77
N ASP A 375 -9.08 14.88 14.35
CA ASP A 375 -9.18 16.21 13.74
C ASP A 375 -7.93 17.03 14.08
N GLN A 376 -7.64 18.08 13.32
CA GLN A 376 -6.42 18.88 13.45
C GLN A 376 -5.16 18.02 13.51
N ILE A 377 -5.01 17.04 12.61
CA ILE A 377 -3.89 16.08 12.61
C ILE A 377 -2.51 16.69 12.33
N GLY A 378 -2.42 18.03 12.29
CA GLY A 378 -1.16 18.76 12.39
C GLY A 378 -0.44 18.99 11.06
N GLY A 379 -1.06 18.66 9.93
CA GLY A 379 -0.50 18.90 8.60
C GLY A 379 -1.22 18.14 7.50
N TYR A 380 -0.68 18.26 6.29
CA TYR A 380 -1.22 17.61 5.09
C TYR A 380 -0.59 16.22 4.94
N ALA A 381 -1.37 15.17 5.21
CA ALA A 381 -0.93 13.79 5.09
C ALA A 381 -1.37 13.18 3.75
N THR A 382 -0.45 12.60 2.99
CA THR A 382 -0.67 12.15 1.60
C THR A 382 -0.80 10.64 1.44
N ASP A 383 -0.43 9.87 2.45
CA ASP A 383 -0.46 8.40 2.43
C ASP A 383 -0.58 7.88 3.86
N MET A 384 -1.25 6.73 4.02
CA MET A 384 -1.51 6.10 5.30
C MET A 384 -1.49 4.58 5.16
N GLN A 385 -0.71 3.90 6.02
CA GLN A 385 -0.56 2.46 6.00
C GLN A 385 -0.49 1.90 7.41
N MET A 386 -0.88 0.64 7.58
CA MET A 386 -0.72 -0.06 8.85
C MET A 386 0.64 -0.74 8.91
N GLY A 387 1.35 -0.59 10.02
CA GLY A 387 2.60 -1.32 10.28
C GLY A 387 2.35 -2.69 10.90
N ALA A 388 3.34 -3.59 10.73
CA ALA A 388 3.41 -4.89 11.41
C ALA A 388 3.40 -4.78 12.94
N ASP A 389 3.73 -3.60 13.47
CA ASP A 389 3.70 -3.25 14.89
C ASP A 389 2.32 -2.85 15.39
N GLY A 390 1.30 -2.84 14.55
CA GLY A 390 -0.07 -2.48 14.92
C GLY A 390 -0.34 -0.98 14.99
N ALA A 391 0.64 -0.14 14.67
CA ALA A 391 0.48 1.31 14.54
C ALA A 391 -0.01 1.68 13.13
N ILE A 392 -0.56 2.90 12.98
CA ILE A 392 -0.90 3.46 11.67
C ILE A 392 0.13 4.53 11.32
N TYR A 393 0.84 4.35 10.21
CA TYR A 393 1.87 5.22 9.68
C TYR A 393 1.26 6.21 8.70
N MET A 394 1.73 7.45 8.73
CA MET A 394 1.25 8.56 7.89
C MET A 394 2.42 9.33 7.30
N MET A 395 2.35 9.62 6.01
CA MET A 395 3.30 10.51 5.32
C MET A 395 2.78 11.94 5.32
N TYR A 396 3.57 12.89 5.82
CA TYR A 396 3.25 14.32 5.82
C TYR A 396 4.06 15.10 4.78
N LEU A 397 3.34 15.71 3.84
CA LEU A 397 3.88 16.57 2.78
C LEU A 397 4.20 18.00 3.25
N SER A 398 3.44 18.54 4.21
CA SER A 398 3.42 19.99 4.48
C SER A 398 4.09 20.47 5.78
N THR A 399 4.14 21.80 5.85
CA THR A 399 4.79 22.75 6.77
C THR A 399 3.82 23.29 7.83
N GLY A 400 3.04 22.41 8.46
CA GLY A 400 2.06 22.73 9.50
C GLY A 400 2.63 22.66 10.93
N ALA A 401 1.80 22.27 11.90
CA ALA A 401 2.24 22.06 13.29
C ALA A 401 3.21 20.87 13.41
N LEU A 402 3.02 19.85 12.57
CA LEU A 402 3.95 18.74 12.39
C LEU A 402 4.90 19.03 11.24
N SER A 403 6.16 18.62 11.42
CA SER A 403 7.16 18.69 10.35
C SER A 403 6.96 17.58 9.31
N ARG A 404 7.37 17.87 8.08
CA ARG A 404 7.45 16.90 6.98
C ARG A 404 8.11 15.59 7.42
N GLY A 405 7.63 14.50 6.84
CA GLY A 405 8.16 13.16 7.02
C GLY A 405 7.11 12.17 7.48
N ILE A 406 7.57 11.07 8.05
CA ILE A 406 6.68 9.96 8.43
C ILE A 406 6.42 10.03 9.92
N HIS A 407 5.16 9.93 10.27
CA HIS A 407 4.65 9.84 11.63
C HIS A 407 3.89 8.53 11.79
N ARG A 408 3.64 8.14 13.03
CA ARG A 408 2.74 7.04 13.34
C ARG A 408 1.76 7.46 14.43
N ILE A 409 0.57 6.90 14.36
CA ILE A 409 -0.42 6.93 15.43
C ILE A 409 -0.26 5.64 16.23
N VAL A 410 -0.19 5.77 17.54
CA VAL A 410 -0.06 4.65 18.48
C VAL A 410 -1.05 4.80 19.62
N SER A 411 -1.42 3.70 20.25
CA SER A 411 -2.10 3.75 21.55
C SER A 411 -1.08 4.10 22.65
N ASP A 412 -1.26 5.21 23.33
CA ASP A 412 -0.51 5.56 24.53
C ASP A 412 -1.08 4.79 25.75
N TYR A 413 -0.73 3.52 25.88
CA TYR A 413 -0.94 2.79 27.13
C TYR A 413 0.26 3.07 28.04
N THR A 414 0.12 4.02 28.97
CA THR A 414 1.14 4.27 30.00
C THR A 414 1.43 3.00 30.81
N ALA A 415 2.50 2.29 30.47
CA ALA A 415 3.11 1.28 31.33
C ALA A 415 4.62 1.21 31.09
N THR A 416 5.36 2.01 31.87
CA THR A 416 6.80 1.86 32.20
C THR A 416 7.79 1.72 31.04
N GLY A 417 8.45 2.84 30.72
CA GLY A 417 9.78 2.96 30.12
C GLY A 417 10.39 1.72 29.45
N LEU A 418 10.11 1.54 28.17
CA LEU A 418 11.04 0.95 27.21
C LEU A 418 11.05 1.83 25.96
N ASP A 419 12.27 2.11 25.49
CA ASP A 419 12.65 3.02 24.42
C ASP A 419 11.94 2.71 23.06
N PRO A 420 11.30 3.70 22.40
CA PRO A 420 10.58 3.52 21.13
C PRO A 420 11.47 3.35 19.88
N GLY A 421 12.79 3.16 20.04
CA GLY A 421 13.79 3.31 18.96
C GLY A 421 14.42 2.05 18.35
N ARG A 422 13.77 0.87 18.33
CA ARG A 422 14.33 -0.29 17.57
C ARG A 422 13.42 -0.70 16.41
N PRO A 423 13.95 -0.87 15.18
CA PRO A 423 13.17 -1.39 14.06
C PRO A 423 12.63 -2.78 14.40
N PHE A 424 11.34 -2.94 14.15
CA PHE A 424 10.44 -4.01 14.60
C PHE A 424 10.10 -4.85 13.37
N ALA A 425 10.78 -5.98 13.15
CA ALA A 425 10.60 -6.78 11.93
C ALA A 425 10.48 -8.28 12.22
N LEU A 426 9.55 -8.91 11.49
CA LEU A 426 9.50 -10.36 11.35
C LEU A 426 10.72 -10.80 10.54
N VAL A 427 11.59 -11.63 11.12
CA VAL A 427 12.78 -12.14 10.42
C VAL A 427 12.65 -13.64 10.28
N LEU A 428 12.56 -14.12 9.03
CA LEU A 428 12.63 -15.53 8.71
C LEU A 428 14.04 -15.86 8.20
N SER A 429 14.72 -16.79 8.85
CA SER A 429 16.07 -17.20 8.44
C SER A 429 16.04 -18.30 7.40
N SER A 430 17.10 -18.41 6.60
CA SER A 430 17.32 -19.57 5.74
C SER A 430 17.31 -20.88 6.53
N ALA A 431 16.68 -21.91 5.98
CA ALA A 431 16.66 -23.23 6.59
C ALA A 431 18.08 -23.82 6.64
N GLN A 432 18.48 -24.42 7.77
CA GLN A 432 19.81 -25.00 7.95
C GLN A 432 19.74 -26.42 8.53
N PRO A 433 20.40 -27.42 7.89
CA PRO A 433 21.16 -27.32 6.63
C PRO A 433 20.25 -27.18 5.39
N ASN A 434 20.76 -26.52 4.34
CA ASN A 434 20.16 -26.45 3.01
C ASN A 434 21.27 -26.56 1.94
N PRO A 435 21.37 -27.65 1.15
CA PRO A 435 20.37 -28.72 1.00
C PRO A 435 20.12 -29.56 2.27
N ALA A 436 18.85 -29.85 2.54
CA ALA A 436 18.40 -30.59 3.70
C ALA A 436 18.63 -32.11 3.49
N PRO A 437 19.37 -32.81 4.37
CA PRO A 437 19.55 -34.25 4.31
C PRO A 437 18.28 -34.99 4.75
N ALA A 438 18.29 -36.32 4.70
CA ALA A 438 17.19 -37.16 5.17
C ALA A 438 16.80 -36.92 6.65
N ALA A 439 17.71 -36.36 7.45
CA ALA A 439 17.47 -35.98 8.84
C ALA A 439 16.70 -34.66 9.00
N GLY A 440 16.44 -33.92 7.92
CA GLY A 440 15.66 -32.69 7.92
C GLY A 440 16.47 -31.40 8.02
N THR A 441 15.77 -30.29 8.22
CA THR A 441 16.31 -28.93 8.30
C THR A 441 15.61 -28.11 9.39
N THR A 442 16.26 -27.04 9.86
CA THR A 442 15.73 -26.16 10.90
C THR A 442 15.49 -24.77 10.34
N ILE A 443 14.30 -24.23 10.56
CA ILE A 443 13.89 -22.88 10.20
C ILE A 443 13.91 -22.05 11.48
N GLN A 444 14.66 -20.95 11.50
CA GLN A 444 14.64 -19.99 12.60
C GLN A 444 13.81 -18.78 12.23
N TYR A 445 13.07 -18.25 13.19
CA TYR A 445 12.32 -17.02 13.01
C TYR A 445 12.41 -16.13 14.25
N ARG A 446 12.36 -14.82 14.02
CA ARG A 446 12.20 -13.82 15.08
C ARG A 446 10.92 -13.05 14.86
N LEU A 447 10.12 -12.99 15.92
CA LEU A 447 8.92 -12.18 15.99
C LEU A 447 9.23 -10.91 16.77
N PRO A 448 8.58 -9.81 16.39
CA PRO A 448 8.85 -8.55 17.04
C PRO A 448 8.09 -8.42 18.39
N ALA A 449 7.03 -9.21 18.58
CA ALA A 449 6.37 -9.48 19.85
C ALA A 449 5.70 -10.87 19.80
N ASP A 450 5.16 -11.33 20.93
CA ASP A 450 4.33 -12.54 20.99
C ASP A 450 3.11 -12.40 20.06
N ALA A 451 3.05 -13.18 18.99
CA ALA A 451 2.03 -13.05 17.95
C ALA A 451 1.46 -14.42 17.54
N ALA A 452 0.25 -14.43 16.99
CA ALA A 452 -0.29 -15.62 16.32
C ALA A 452 0.38 -15.74 14.94
N ILE A 453 1.06 -16.86 14.69
CA ILE A 453 1.72 -17.12 13.42
C ILE A 453 1.22 -18.43 12.83
N ASP A 454 1.27 -18.50 11.50
CA ASP A 454 1.14 -19.74 10.75
C ASP A 454 2.46 -19.98 10.02
N LEU A 455 3.15 -21.09 10.34
CA LEU A 455 4.37 -21.51 9.67
C LEU A 455 4.15 -22.87 9.00
N ALA A 456 4.24 -22.91 7.68
CA ALA A 456 3.88 -24.08 6.87
C ALA A 456 4.86 -24.32 5.72
N ILE A 457 4.94 -25.58 5.27
CA ILE A 457 5.73 -26.05 4.14
C ILE A 457 4.81 -26.29 2.93
N TYR A 458 5.24 -25.88 1.75
CA TYR A 458 4.53 -26.01 0.48
C TYR A 458 5.42 -26.67 -0.58
N ASP A 459 4.81 -27.35 -1.55
CA ASP A 459 5.51 -27.82 -2.76
C ASP A 459 5.64 -26.70 -3.80
N VAL A 460 6.36 -26.97 -4.90
CA VAL A 460 6.56 -25.99 -6.00
C VAL A 460 5.29 -25.59 -6.74
N ARG A 461 4.14 -26.20 -6.43
CA ARG A 461 2.82 -25.85 -6.99
C ARG A 461 1.95 -25.13 -5.96
N GLY A 462 2.53 -24.67 -4.86
CA GLY A 462 1.82 -23.99 -3.78
C GLY A 462 0.92 -24.90 -2.94
N ARG A 463 1.00 -26.22 -3.09
CA ARG A 463 0.15 -27.14 -2.29
C ARG A 463 0.76 -27.34 -0.92
N LEU A 464 -0.07 -27.24 0.12
CA LEU A 464 0.34 -27.47 1.50
C LEU A 464 0.90 -28.89 1.67
N VAL A 465 2.14 -28.97 2.16
CA VAL A 465 2.83 -30.22 2.48
C VAL A 465 2.70 -30.52 3.97
N ARG A 466 2.94 -29.54 4.85
CA ARG A 466 2.89 -29.72 6.30
C ARG A 466 2.75 -28.39 7.03
N THR A 467 1.93 -28.32 8.06
CA THR A 467 1.95 -27.19 9.01
C THR A 467 2.94 -27.49 10.13
N LEU A 468 3.92 -26.61 10.33
CA LEU A 468 4.91 -26.75 11.41
C LEU A 468 4.44 -26.10 12.70
N HIS A 469 3.70 -24.99 12.59
CA HIS A 469 3.07 -24.32 13.72
C HIS A 469 1.87 -23.50 13.26
N ALA A 470 0.82 -23.47 14.06
CA ALA A 470 -0.34 -22.60 13.87
C ALA A 470 -0.81 -22.12 15.25
N GLY A 471 -0.73 -20.83 15.51
CA GLY A 471 -1.12 -20.21 16.77
C GLY A 471 -0.03 -19.34 17.39
N ARG A 472 -0.18 -19.02 18.67
CA ARG A 472 0.73 -18.07 19.36
C ARG A 472 2.17 -18.60 19.44
N ALA A 473 3.11 -17.74 19.12
CA ALA A 473 4.54 -17.98 19.23
C ALA A 473 5.29 -16.71 19.66
N THR A 474 6.52 -16.93 20.12
CA THR A 474 7.56 -15.89 20.33
C THR A 474 8.68 -16.13 19.32
N ASN A 475 9.89 -15.58 19.52
CA ASN A 475 11.07 -16.04 18.79
C ASN A 475 11.23 -17.57 18.91
N GLY A 476 11.61 -18.24 17.83
CA GLY A 476 11.65 -19.69 17.82
C GLY A 476 12.43 -20.32 16.69
N SER A 477 12.52 -21.64 16.75
CA SER A 477 13.01 -22.48 15.68
C SER A 477 12.12 -23.70 15.53
N LEU A 478 11.85 -24.10 14.29
CA LEU A 478 11.04 -25.27 13.97
C LEU A 478 11.82 -26.19 13.04
N HIS A 479 11.70 -27.49 13.30
CA HIS A 479 12.39 -28.51 12.53
C HIS A 479 11.42 -29.19 11.56
N TRP A 480 11.84 -29.33 10.30
CA TRP A 480 11.15 -30.13 9.31
C TRP A 480 11.99 -31.34 8.91
N ASP A 481 11.42 -32.52 9.09
CA ASP A 481 12.04 -33.84 8.85
C ASP A 481 11.87 -34.34 7.39
N GLY A 482 11.39 -33.50 6.47
CA GLY A 482 11.08 -33.89 5.11
C GLY A 482 9.86 -34.81 4.98
N ARG A 483 8.87 -34.72 5.87
CA ARG A 483 7.61 -35.47 5.79
C ARG A 483 6.41 -34.55 5.62
N ALA A 484 5.39 -35.05 4.93
CA ALA A 484 4.11 -34.39 4.78
C ALA A 484 3.23 -34.56 6.04
N GLU A 485 2.10 -33.84 6.06
CA GLU A 485 1.01 -34.04 7.01
C GLU A 485 0.61 -35.53 7.01
N GLY A 486 0.62 -36.18 8.18
CA GLY A 486 0.44 -37.64 8.31
C GLY A 486 1.72 -38.48 8.24
N GLY A 487 2.90 -37.85 8.19
CA GLY A 487 4.19 -38.49 8.48
C GLY A 487 4.81 -39.29 7.32
N ARG A 488 4.26 -39.22 6.11
CA ARG A 488 4.87 -39.87 4.93
C ARG A 488 6.07 -39.07 4.42
N PRO A 489 7.20 -39.72 4.06
CA PRO A 489 8.34 -39.03 3.43
C PRO A 489 7.90 -38.39 2.11
N VAL A 490 8.28 -37.13 1.88
CA VAL A 490 8.16 -36.49 0.56
C VAL A 490 9.38 -36.77 -0.33
N ALA A 491 9.25 -36.54 -1.64
CA ALA A 491 10.33 -36.77 -2.61
C ALA A 491 11.47 -35.76 -2.43
N SER A 492 12.67 -36.09 -2.92
CA SER A 492 13.74 -35.10 -3.11
C SER A 492 13.26 -34.01 -4.07
N GLY A 493 13.55 -32.75 -3.78
CA GLY A 493 13.04 -31.63 -4.57
C GLY A 493 13.06 -30.30 -3.81
N LEU A 494 12.56 -29.27 -4.48
CA LEU A 494 12.41 -27.93 -3.91
C LEU A 494 11.08 -27.83 -3.14
N TYR A 495 11.13 -27.19 -1.99
CA TYR A 495 9.99 -26.88 -1.13
C TYR A 495 10.11 -25.44 -0.64
N TYR A 496 8.97 -24.83 -0.34
CA TYR A 496 8.89 -23.49 0.24
C TYR A 496 8.40 -23.57 1.67
N TYR A 497 8.84 -22.67 2.52
CA TYR A 497 8.27 -22.48 3.85
C TYR A 497 7.87 -21.04 4.02
N THR A 498 6.64 -20.82 4.46
CA THR A 498 6.08 -19.48 4.66
C THR A 498 5.76 -19.31 6.14
N ILE A 499 6.09 -18.14 6.68
CA ILE A 499 5.54 -17.64 7.95
C ILE A 499 4.61 -16.46 7.66
N THR A 500 3.41 -16.50 8.23
CA THR A 500 2.46 -15.37 8.19
C THR A 500 2.21 -14.89 9.61
N ALA A 501 2.28 -13.58 9.81
CA ALA A 501 2.01 -12.89 11.08
C ALA A 501 0.82 -11.92 10.92
N PRO A 502 0.27 -11.35 12.03
CA PRO A 502 -0.84 -10.42 11.96
C PRO A 502 -0.52 -9.18 11.11
N GLY A 503 -1.53 -8.59 10.47
CA GLY A 503 -1.35 -7.46 9.55
C GLY A 503 -0.93 -7.85 8.13
N GLY A 504 -1.01 -9.13 7.76
CA GLY A 504 -0.70 -9.61 6.40
C GLY A 504 0.79 -9.78 6.12
N VAL A 505 1.65 -9.60 7.13
CA VAL A 505 3.10 -9.75 7.00
C VAL A 505 3.45 -11.20 6.73
N ARG A 506 4.00 -11.45 5.56
CA ARG A 506 4.38 -12.77 5.09
C ARG A 506 5.87 -12.76 4.77
N SER A 507 6.55 -13.85 5.07
CA SER A 507 7.92 -14.09 4.62
C SER A 507 8.05 -15.54 4.19
N THR A 508 8.71 -15.77 3.06
CA THR A 508 8.89 -17.09 2.47
C THR A 508 10.37 -17.41 2.33
N GLY A 509 10.72 -18.68 2.56
CA GLY A 509 12.06 -19.20 2.26
C GLY A 509 11.98 -20.51 1.51
N LYS A 510 13.14 -21.00 1.06
CA LYS A 510 13.25 -22.21 0.24
C LYS A 510 14.09 -23.31 0.88
N ILE A 511 13.72 -24.56 0.64
CA ILE A 511 14.41 -25.78 1.10
C ILE A 511 14.64 -26.70 -0.09
N SER A 512 15.90 -27.02 -0.36
CA SER A 512 16.26 -28.09 -1.29
C SER A 512 16.42 -29.39 -0.49
N LEU A 513 15.45 -30.31 -0.58
CA LEU A 513 15.51 -31.60 0.11
C LEU A 513 16.26 -32.63 -0.74
N VAL A 514 17.27 -33.26 -0.15
CA VAL A 514 18.08 -34.33 -0.78
C VAL A 514 18.02 -35.58 0.10
N ARG A 515 17.47 -36.65 -0.47
CA ARG A 515 17.38 -37.98 0.15
C ARG A 515 18.14 -39.03 -0.63
#